data_AF-A0A7K9T519-F1
#
_entry.id   AF-A0A7K9T519-F1
#
_cell.length_a   1.000
_cell.length_b   1.000
_cell.length_c   1.000
_cell.angle_alpha   90.00
_cell.angle_beta   90.00
_cell.angle_gamma   90.00
#
_symmetry.space_group_name_H-M   'P 1'
#
loop_
_entity.id
_entity.type
_entity.pdbx_description
1 polymer ?
#
loop_
_entity_poly.entity_id
_entity_poly.type
_entity_poly.pdbx_seq_one_letter_code
_entity_poly.pdbx_strand_id
1 'polypeptide(L)'
;TGDAWNIKQLRGKSSEDLHKLWYVLLKEKNMLLTLEQESKRQLRPMPSPERLEKVQKSMKNIDLVVKEREIALRLLQTGHEKPVPGEWRHDFLGRTYWYSYKEWPIPWYLNKKHNKKKFYYLPHVNRFIRLRIEKSLRRRGRRRSLERTRQKVLERKFPHLA
;
A
#
# COMPACT_ATOMS: atom_id res chain seq x y z
N THR A 1 8.39 24.54 16.69
CA THR A 1 7.83 23.35 16.00
C THR A 1 8.97 22.65 15.30
N GLY A 2 9.16 21.35 15.53
CA GLY A 2 10.27 20.59 14.92
C GLY A 2 9.93 20.05 13.54
N ASP A 3 10.97 19.64 12.81
CA ASP A 3 10.82 18.92 11.55
C ASP A 3 10.42 17.46 11.77
N ALA A 4 9.86 16.84 10.73
CA ALA A 4 9.57 15.41 10.74
C ALA A 4 10.87 14.59 10.71
N TRP A 5 10.87 13.44 11.39
CA TRP A 5 12.00 12.52 11.40
C TRP A 5 12.31 12.01 10.00
N ASN A 6 13.55 12.19 9.54
CA ASN A 6 14.00 11.70 8.25
C ASN A 6 14.41 10.23 8.32
N ILE A 7 14.18 9.47 7.25
CA ILE A 7 14.51 8.03 7.15
C ILE A 7 16.01 7.80 7.44
N LYS A 8 16.89 8.66 6.90
CA LYS A 8 18.34 8.54 7.12
C LYS A 8 18.73 8.65 8.61
N GLN A 9 18.08 9.55 9.35
CA GLN A 9 18.32 9.71 10.80
C GLN A 9 17.85 8.48 11.58
N LEU A 10 16.70 7.91 11.19
CA LEU A 10 16.11 6.74 11.83
C LEU A 10 16.93 5.46 11.59
N ARG A 11 17.57 5.31 10.42
CA ARG A 11 18.44 4.16 10.12
C ARG A 11 19.64 4.05 11.07
N GLY A 12 20.15 5.19 11.56
CA GLY A 12 21.25 5.24 12.51
C GLY A 12 20.85 4.98 13.97
N LYS A 13 19.57 4.75 14.27
CA LYS A 13 19.08 4.49 15.64
C LYS A 13 18.92 3.00 15.92
N SER A 14 19.10 2.60 17.17
CA SER A 14 18.87 1.22 17.62
C SER A 14 17.38 0.85 17.50
N SER A 15 17.05 -0.44 17.42
CA SER A 15 15.66 -0.89 17.39
C SER A 15 14.91 -0.56 18.69
N GLU A 16 15.60 -0.56 19.83
CA GLU A 16 15.03 -0.15 21.12
C GLU A 16 14.66 1.34 21.15
N ASP A 17 15.52 2.20 20.61
CA ASP A 17 15.24 3.64 20.53
C ASP A 17 14.07 3.93 19.58
N LEU A 18 13.99 3.21 18.46
CA LEU A 18 12.84 3.31 17.54
C LEU A 18 11.54 2.90 18.22
N HIS A 19 11.56 1.85 19.04
CA HIS A 19 10.41 1.40 19.81
C HIS A 19 9.97 2.47 20.83
N LYS A 20 10.91 3.04 21.60
CA LYS A 20 10.63 4.15 22.53
C LYS A 20 10.08 5.38 21.79
N LEU A 21 10.71 5.75 20.68
CA LEU A 21 10.31 6.90 19.85
C LEU A 21 8.90 6.74 19.28
N TRP A 22 8.52 5.52 18.86
CA TRP A 22 7.17 5.23 18.38
C TRP A 22 6.10 5.62 19.40
N TYR A 23 6.29 5.29 20.68
CA TYR A 23 5.34 5.64 21.73
C TYR A 23 5.32 7.13 22.06
N VAL A 24 6.46 7.82 21.96
CA VAL A 24 6.49 9.29 22.09
C VAL A 24 5.63 9.93 20.99
N LEU A 25 5.81 9.51 19.74
CA LEU A 25 5.03 10.00 18.60
C LEU A 25 3.56 9.59 18.67
N LEU A 26 3.25 8.41 19.20
CA LEU A 26 1.88 7.94 19.35
C LEU A 26 1.10 8.79 20.36
N LYS A 27 1.70 9.13 21.52
CA LYS A 27 1.10 10.02 22.50
C LYS A 27 0.83 11.41 21.92
N GLU A 28 1.81 11.94 21.19
CA GLU A 28 1.70 13.20 20.48
C GLU A 28 0.58 13.18 19.44
N LYS A 29 0.51 12.13 18.61
CA LYS A 29 -0.56 11.95 17.63
C LYS A 29 -1.94 11.93 18.28
N ASN A 30 -2.10 11.21 19.39
CA ASN A 30 -3.38 11.13 20.09
C ASN A 30 -3.79 12.49 20.66
N MET A 31 -2.86 13.25 21.23
CA MET A 31 -3.11 14.61 21.69
C MET A 31 -3.56 15.52 20.53
N LEU A 32 -2.90 15.46 19.38
CA LEU A 32 -3.27 16.27 18.22
C LEU A 32 -4.63 15.89 17.64
N LEU A 33 -4.98 14.60 17.62
CA LEU A 33 -6.30 14.13 17.18
C LEU A 33 -7.41 14.61 18.13
N THR A 34 -7.17 14.62 19.45
CA THR A 34 -8.12 15.19 20.41
C THR A 34 -8.29 16.69 20.20
N LEU A 35 -7.19 17.41 19.93
CA LEU A 35 -7.23 18.84 19.64
C LEU A 35 -7.97 19.14 18.34
N GLU A 36 -7.75 18.35 17.29
CA GLU A 36 -8.45 18.46 16.01
C GLU A 36 -9.96 18.28 16.21
N GLN A 37 -10.35 17.25 16.99
CA GLN A 37 -11.74 16.97 17.30
C GLN A 37 -12.38 18.09 18.12
N GLU A 38 -11.68 18.62 19.13
CA GLU A 38 -12.20 19.71 19.95
C GLU A 38 -12.29 21.02 19.15
N SER A 39 -11.36 21.29 18.24
CA SER A 39 -11.42 22.44 17.33
C SER A 39 -12.67 22.36 16.44
N LYS A 40 -12.97 21.19 15.89
CA LYS A 40 -14.20 20.93 15.12
C LYS A 40 -15.46 21.13 15.97
N ARG A 41 -15.47 20.61 17.20
CA ARG A 41 -16.59 20.77 18.14
C ARG A 41 -16.86 22.25 18.47
N GLN A 42 -15.79 23.01 18.68
CA GLN A 42 -15.85 24.45 18.97
C GLN A 42 -16.03 25.31 17.71
N LEU A 43 -16.13 24.69 16.52
CA LEU A 43 -16.20 25.36 15.21
C LEU A 43 -15.05 26.35 14.97
N ARG A 44 -13.87 26.06 15.52
CA ARG A 44 -12.65 26.86 15.35
C ARG A 44 -11.64 26.13 14.47
N PRO A 45 -10.82 26.85 13.69
CA PRO A 45 -9.73 26.24 12.96
C PRO A 45 -8.68 25.70 13.95
N MET A 46 -8.11 24.55 13.62
CA MET A 46 -7.01 23.96 14.40
C MET A 46 -5.79 24.90 14.35
N PRO A 47 -5.11 25.17 15.48
CA PRO A 47 -3.97 26.10 15.51
C PRO A 47 -2.76 25.68 14.66
N SER A 48 -2.49 24.37 14.53
CA SER A 48 -1.33 23.86 13.77
C SER A 48 -1.56 22.46 13.16
N PRO A 49 -2.35 22.36 12.07
CA PRO A 49 -2.62 21.07 11.42
C PRO A 49 -1.36 20.41 10.83
N GLU A 50 -0.36 21.20 10.42
CA GLU A 50 0.91 20.70 9.90
C GLU A 50 1.65 19.78 10.87
N ARG A 51 1.49 20.00 12.19
CA ARG A 51 2.14 19.17 13.22
C ARG A 51 1.65 17.73 13.15
N LEU A 52 0.36 17.53 12.87
CA LEU A 52 -0.22 16.20 12.70
C LEU A 52 0.38 15.49 11.48
N GLU A 53 0.52 16.19 10.35
CA GLU A 53 1.15 15.63 9.15
C GLU A 53 2.61 15.24 9.39
N LYS A 54 3.38 16.08 10.09
CA LYS A 54 4.77 15.81 10.44
C LYS A 54 4.91 14.58 11.33
N VAL A 55 4.03 14.42 12.32
CA VAL A 55 4.00 13.23 13.19
C VAL A 55 3.62 11.99 12.41
N GLN A 56 2.58 12.05 11.57
CA GLN A 56 2.18 10.93 10.73
C GLN A 56 3.28 10.50 9.75
N LYS A 57 3.98 11.47 9.13
CA LYS A 57 5.13 11.21 8.26
C LYS A 57 6.27 10.53 9.03
N SER A 58 6.58 11.03 10.23
CA SER A 58 7.59 10.43 11.11
C SER A 58 7.25 8.98 11.48
N MET A 59 6.00 8.69 11.86
CA MET A 59 5.56 7.34 12.16
C MET A 59 5.67 6.41 10.94
N LYS A 60 5.25 6.85 9.74
CA LYS A 60 5.40 6.07 8.50
C LYS A 60 6.87 5.76 8.21
N ASN A 61 7.77 6.71 8.44
CA ASN A 61 9.21 6.52 8.24
C ASN A 61 9.81 5.50 9.22
N ILE A 62 9.37 5.50 10.49
CA ILE A 62 9.80 4.48 11.47
C ILE A 62 9.32 3.09 11.04
N ASP A 63 8.05 2.95 10.69
CA ASP A 63 7.47 1.69 10.22
C ASP A 63 8.20 1.15 8.97
N LEU A 64 8.55 2.04 8.04
CA LEU A 64 9.35 1.69 6.87
C LEU A 64 10.75 1.18 7.23
N VAL A 65 11.49 1.88 8.11
CA VAL A 65 12.84 1.44 8.53
C VAL A 65 12.80 0.09 9.25
N VAL A 66 11.80 -0.13 10.11
CA VAL A 66 11.63 -1.41 10.81
C VAL A 66 11.32 -2.53 9.81
N LYS A 67 10.44 -2.29 8.84
CA LYS A 67 10.14 -3.25 7.75
C LYS A 67 11.36 -3.54 6.88
N GLU A 68 12.14 -2.52 6.50
CA GLU A 68 13.40 -2.71 5.74
C GLU A 68 14.34 -3.67 6.47
N ARG A 69 14.54 -3.46 7.79
CA ARG A 69 15.39 -4.32 8.62
C ARG A 69 14.87 -5.76 8.71
N GLU A 70 13.56 -5.92 8.93
CA GLU A 70 12.91 -7.23 9.01
C GLU A 70 12.98 -8.00 7.68
N ILE A 71 12.75 -7.33 6.55
CA ILE A 71 12.88 -7.90 5.21
C ILE A 71 14.32 -8.35 4.95
N ALA A 72 15.32 -7.51 5.25
CA ALA A 72 16.72 -7.86 5.04
C ALA A 72 17.12 -9.09 5.87
N LEU A 73 16.72 -9.14 7.13
CA LEU A 73 16.99 -10.28 8.01
C LEU A 73 16.30 -11.56 7.52
N ARG A 74 15.02 -11.48 7.14
CA ARG A 74 14.28 -12.63 6.60
C ARG A 74 14.89 -13.16 5.31
N LEU A 75 15.31 -12.28 4.40
CA LEU A 75 15.96 -12.66 3.15
C LEU A 75 17.28 -13.40 3.41
N LEU A 76 18.08 -12.96 4.38
CA LEU A 76 19.33 -13.63 4.74
C LEU A 76 19.10 -15.00 5.40
N GLN A 77 18.08 -15.13 6.25
CA GLN A 77 17.81 -16.37 6.99
C GLN A 77 17.05 -17.42 6.16
N THR A 78 16.06 -17.00 5.37
CA THR A 78 15.12 -17.91 4.68
C THR A 78 15.12 -17.76 3.16
N GLY A 79 15.58 -16.62 2.63
CA GLY A 79 15.44 -16.27 1.22
C GLY A 79 14.01 -15.85 0.81
N HIS A 80 13.05 -15.78 1.74
CA HIS A 80 11.67 -15.42 1.40
C HIS A 80 11.43 -13.91 1.40
N GLU A 81 10.94 -13.39 0.28
CA GLU A 81 10.61 -11.96 0.14
C GLU A 81 9.46 -11.51 1.04
N LYS A 82 8.42 -12.34 1.20
CA LYS A 82 7.18 -12.00 1.92
C LYS A 82 7.16 -12.63 3.31
N PRO A 83 6.61 -11.94 4.34
CA PRO A 83 6.47 -12.52 5.68
C PRO A 83 5.44 -13.65 5.69
N VAL A 84 4.31 -13.44 5.01
CA VAL A 84 3.19 -14.38 4.99
C VAL A 84 3.25 -15.18 3.70
N PRO A 85 3.27 -16.52 3.77
CA PRO A 85 3.24 -17.36 2.58
C PRO A 85 1.93 -17.20 1.83
N GLY A 86 1.98 -17.45 0.53
CA GLY A 86 0.81 -17.37 -0.33
C GLY A 86 1.13 -17.81 -1.73
N GLU A 87 0.09 -17.85 -2.56
CA GLU A 87 0.19 -18.34 -3.94
C GLU A 87 -0.70 -17.52 -4.87
N TRP A 88 -0.34 -17.55 -6.15
CA TRP A 88 -1.22 -17.07 -7.21
C TRP A 88 -2.35 -18.06 -7.44
N ARG A 89 -3.60 -17.61 -7.25
CA ARG A 89 -4.79 -18.43 -7.49
C ARG A 89 -5.80 -17.69 -8.34
N HIS A 90 -6.76 -18.43 -8.90
CA HIS A 90 -7.86 -17.86 -9.63
C HIS A 90 -9.11 -17.73 -8.76
N ASP A 91 -9.78 -16.60 -8.87
CA ASP A 91 -11.14 -16.42 -8.39
C ASP A 91 -12.14 -17.22 -9.25
N PHE A 92 -13.35 -17.39 -8.75
CA PHE A 92 -14.49 -17.92 -9.51
C PHE A 92 -14.80 -17.12 -10.79
N LEU A 93 -14.33 -15.87 -10.89
CA LEU A 93 -14.43 -15.00 -12.06
C LEU A 93 -13.22 -15.07 -13.01
N GLY A 94 -12.25 -15.96 -12.77
CA GLY A 94 -11.04 -16.08 -13.58
C GLY A 94 -10.12 -14.86 -13.50
N ARG A 95 -10.05 -14.24 -12.31
CA ARG A 95 -9.04 -13.21 -12.00
C ARG A 95 -7.93 -13.89 -11.24
N THR A 96 -6.68 -13.68 -11.66
CA THR A 96 -5.53 -14.13 -10.87
C THR A 96 -5.30 -13.14 -9.74
N TYR A 97 -5.20 -13.64 -8.52
CA TYR A 97 -4.91 -12.84 -7.34
C TYR A 97 -3.95 -13.59 -6.41
N TRP A 98 -3.22 -12.83 -5.60
CA TRP A 98 -2.36 -13.39 -4.57
C TRP A 98 -3.21 -13.80 -3.37
N TYR A 99 -3.29 -15.11 -3.12
CA TYR A 99 -3.97 -15.67 -1.96
C TYR A 99 -2.98 -15.83 -0.81
N SER A 100 -3.03 -14.92 0.15
CA SER A 100 -2.27 -15.06 1.40
C SER A 100 -2.87 -16.16 2.28
N TYR A 101 -2.03 -17.05 2.76
CA TYR A 101 -2.45 -18.12 3.66
C TYR A 101 -2.89 -17.56 5.00
N LYS A 102 -3.74 -18.32 5.69
CA LYS A 102 -4.21 -18.04 7.04
C LYS A 102 -3.78 -19.18 7.94
N GLU A 103 -3.42 -18.85 9.16
CA GLU A 103 -3.13 -19.84 10.19
C GLU A 103 -4.44 -20.55 10.58
N TRP A 104 -4.39 -21.88 10.64
CA TRP A 104 -5.51 -22.73 11.05
C TRP A 104 -4.99 -23.81 12.00
N PRO A 105 -5.77 -24.20 13.02
CA PRO A 105 -5.38 -25.28 13.93
C PRO A 105 -5.47 -26.67 13.30
N ILE A 106 -6.18 -26.80 12.17
CA ILE A 106 -6.49 -28.07 11.51
C ILE A 106 -6.05 -27.98 10.03
N PRO A 107 -5.52 -29.06 9.43
CA PRO A 107 -5.22 -29.13 8.01
C PRO A 107 -6.39 -28.75 7.09
N TRP A 108 -6.06 -28.21 5.91
CA TRP A 108 -7.04 -27.61 4.99
C TRP A 108 -8.13 -28.59 4.52
N TYR A 109 -7.79 -29.87 4.31
CA TYR A 109 -8.72 -30.88 3.81
C TYR A 109 -9.82 -31.27 4.82
N LEU A 110 -9.59 -31.08 6.12
CA LEU A 110 -10.63 -31.26 7.15
C LEU A 110 -11.44 -29.96 7.38
N ASN A 111 -10.91 -28.82 6.95
CA ASN A 111 -11.51 -27.52 7.18
C ASN A 111 -12.68 -27.26 6.21
N LYS A 112 -13.91 -27.47 6.69
CA LYS A 112 -15.14 -27.20 5.94
C LYS A 112 -15.21 -25.77 5.38
N LYS A 113 -14.68 -24.75 6.08
CA LYS A 113 -14.69 -23.35 5.61
C LYS A 113 -13.69 -23.12 4.50
N HIS A 114 -12.54 -23.80 4.54
CA HIS A 114 -11.55 -23.76 3.46
C HIS A 114 -12.11 -24.46 2.21
N ASN A 115 -12.64 -25.67 2.37
CA ASN A 115 -13.15 -26.48 1.26
C ASN A 115 -14.35 -25.86 0.54
N LYS A 116 -15.12 -24.97 1.20
CA LYS A 116 -16.19 -24.18 0.55
C LYS A 116 -15.66 -23.15 -0.45
N LYS A 117 -14.39 -22.74 -0.35
CA LYS A 117 -13.80 -21.78 -1.28
C LYS A 117 -13.45 -22.46 -2.59
N LYS A 118 -13.83 -21.82 -3.71
CA LYS A 118 -13.48 -22.26 -5.05
C LYS A 118 -12.28 -21.45 -5.55
N PHE A 119 -11.18 -22.14 -5.80
CA PHE A 119 -9.95 -21.57 -6.38
C PHE A 119 -9.85 -21.80 -7.90
N TYR A 120 -10.99 -22.05 -8.54
CA TYR A 120 -11.12 -22.31 -9.96
C TYR A 120 -12.36 -21.59 -10.49
N TYR A 121 -12.37 -21.37 -11.80
CA TYR A 121 -13.51 -20.84 -12.54
C TYR A 121 -13.93 -21.83 -13.62
N LEU A 122 -15.16 -21.71 -14.07
CA LEU A 122 -15.77 -22.59 -15.06
C LEU A 122 -15.57 -22.04 -16.48
N PRO A 123 -15.64 -22.88 -17.53
CA PRO A 123 -15.41 -22.46 -18.91
C PRO A 123 -16.33 -21.31 -19.39
N HIS A 124 -17.56 -21.21 -18.87
CA HIS A 124 -18.49 -20.12 -19.23
C HIS A 124 -17.97 -18.72 -18.86
N VAL A 125 -17.00 -18.64 -17.95
CA VAL A 125 -16.36 -17.38 -17.52
C VAL A 125 -15.40 -16.85 -18.59
N ASN A 126 -14.92 -17.70 -19.51
CA ASN A 126 -13.95 -17.34 -20.55
C ASN A 126 -14.41 -16.16 -21.43
N ARG A 127 -15.71 -16.11 -21.77
CA ARG A 127 -16.29 -14.98 -22.53
C ARG A 127 -16.10 -13.65 -21.79
N PHE A 128 -16.32 -13.63 -20.48
CA PHE A 128 -16.17 -12.43 -19.67
C PHE A 128 -14.70 -12.04 -19.47
N ILE A 129 -13.81 -13.02 -19.36
CA ILE A 129 -12.35 -12.79 -19.31
C ILE A 129 -11.90 -12.09 -20.60
N ARG A 130 -12.31 -12.60 -21.77
CA ARG A 130 -12.02 -12.00 -23.08
C ARG A 130 -12.53 -10.55 -23.16
N LEU A 131 -13.81 -10.32 -22.87
CA LEU A 131 -14.41 -8.98 -22.91
C LEU A 131 -13.70 -7.98 -21.98
N ARG A 132 -13.27 -8.43 -20.80
CA ARG A 132 -12.49 -7.62 -19.86
C ARG A 132 -11.12 -7.24 -20.44
N ILE A 133 -10.42 -8.18 -21.07
CA ILE A 133 -9.13 -7.94 -21.73
C ILE A 133 -9.32 -6.94 -22.88
N GLU A 134 -10.30 -7.17 -23.76
CA GLU A 134 -10.63 -6.26 -24.86
C GLU A 134 -10.92 -4.84 -24.36
N LYS A 135 -11.71 -4.70 -23.30
CA LYS A 135 -12.00 -3.39 -22.68
C LYS A 135 -10.73 -2.70 -22.16
N SER A 136 -9.80 -3.46 -21.56
CA SER A 136 -8.51 -2.94 -21.09
C SER A 136 -7.64 -2.46 -22.25
N LEU A 137 -7.57 -3.26 -23.33
CA LEU A 137 -6.84 -2.91 -24.55
C LEU A 137 -7.42 -1.66 -25.23
N ARG A 138 -8.75 -1.56 -25.36
CA ARG A 138 -9.41 -0.34 -25.90
C ARG A 138 -9.11 0.90 -25.07
N ARG A 139 -9.12 0.78 -23.73
CA ARG A 139 -8.74 1.89 -22.83
C ARG A 139 -7.28 2.29 -23.02
N ARG A 140 -6.37 1.31 -23.10
CA ARG A 140 -4.94 1.55 -23.36
C ARG A 140 -4.70 2.22 -24.71
N GLY A 141 -5.38 1.76 -25.76
CA GLY A 141 -5.32 2.35 -27.10
C GLY A 141 -5.75 3.81 -27.11
N ARG A 142 -6.89 4.15 -26.48
CA ARG A 142 -7.37 5.54 -26.35
C ARG A 142 -6.36 6.44 -25.61
N ARG A 143 -5.75 5.96 -24.52
CA ARG A 143 -4.72 6.71 -23.79
C ARG A 143 -3.50 7.01 -24.67
N ARG A 144 -2.97 6.01 -25.36
CA ARG A 144 -1.84 6.20 -26.31
C ARG A 144 -2.19 7.18 -27.42
N SER A 145 -3.41 7.10 -27.97
CA SER A 145 -3.86 8.05 -28.98
C SER A 145 -3.90 9.48 -28.44
N LEU A 146 -4.42 9.65 -27.22
CA LEU A 146 -4.47 10.96 -26.55
C LEU A 146 -3.07 11.50 -26.23
N GLU A 147 -2.13 10.66 -25.82
CA GLU A 147 -0.73 11.03 -25.59
C GLU A 147 -0.09 11.52 -26.89
N ARG A 148 -0.28 10.79 -28.00
CA ARG A 148 0.22 11.20 -29.33
C ARG A 148 -0.38 12.53 -29.78
N THR A 149 -1.68 12.74 -29.59
CA THR A 149 -2.30 14.02 -29.96
C THR A 149 -1.80 15.16 -29.07
N ARG A 150 -1.65 14.93 -27.76
CA ARG A 150 -1.04 15.90 -26.84
C ARG A 150 0.40 16.25 -27.24
N GLN A 151 1.21 15.25 -27.56
CA GLN A 151 2.59 15.45 -28.02
C GLN A 151 2.64 16.29 -29.30
N LYS A 152 1.85 15.96 -30.32
CA LYS A 152 1.75 16.76 -31.55
C LYS A 152 1.33 18.21 -31.30
N VAL A 153 0.43 18.44 -30.34
CA VAL A 153 0.02 19.80 -29.95
C VAL A 153 1.16 20.53 -29.23
N LEU A 154 1.94 19.83 -28.40
CA LEU A 154 3.11 20.40 -27.72
C LEU A 154 4.20 20.77 -28.72
N GLU A 155 4.54 19.88 -29.66
CA GLU A 155 5.53 20.14 -30.74
C GLU A 155 5.11 21.36 -31.59
N ARG A 156 3.82 21.51 -31.88
CA ARG A 156 3.29 22.70 -32.58
C ARG A 156 3.42 23.99 -31.77
N LYS A 157 3.21 23.94 -30.45
CA LYS A 157 3.27 25.12 -29.57
C LYS A 157 4.69 25.50 -29.19
N PHE A 158 5.57 24.52 -29.06
CA PHE A 158 6.94 24.66 -28.62
C PHE A 158 7.88 23.94 -29.60
N PRO A 159 8.09 24.51 -30.81
CA PRO A 159 8.89 23.87 -31.86
C PRO A 159 10.39 23.77 -31.52
N HIS A 160 10.86 24.51 -30.51
CA HIS A 160 12.24 24.45 -30.01
C HIS A 160 12.47 23.32 -28.99
N LEU A 161 11.39 22.66 -28.53
CA LEU A 161 11.47 21.47 -27.67
C LEU A 161 11.42 20.16 -28.48
N ALA A 162 11.28 20.26 -29.81
CA ALA A 162 11.22 19.14 -30.75
C ALA A 162 12.62 18.64 -31.11
#